data_AF-A0A6B3PA29-F1
#
_entry.id   AF-A0A6B3PA29-F1
#
_cell.length_a   1.000
_cell.length_b   1.000
_cell.length_c   1.000
_cell.angle_alpha   90.00
_cell.angle_beta   90.00
_cell.angle_gamma   90.00
#
_symmetry.space_group_name_H-M   'P 1'
#
loop_
_entity.id
_entity.type
_entity.pdbx_description
1 polymer ?
#
loop_
_entity_poly.entity_id
_entity_poly.type
_entity_poly.pdbx_seq_one_letter_code
_entity_poly.pdbx_strand_id
1 'polypeptide(L)'
;MSPVSFFKEIPLEYPHPLAKESKYRDYCPGEKFKGVEYFTSSVARPGVTEIPPSEWARDCPWMPWMKLGYGHPARLRFETTISRVESFEELHPNLVKLVREKLPIYEFAPDESDQPNVTSILYFKKYFDAYLRGEKFPIPETT
;
A
#
# COMPACT_ATOMS: atom_id res chain seq x y z
N MET A 1 10.43 33.30 2.05
CA MET A 1 9.05 32.90 1.68
C MET A 1 8.86 31.46 2.10
N SER A 2 7.67 31.07 2.56
CA SER A 2 7.38 29.66 2.91
C SER A 2 6.81 28.91 1.70
N PRO A 3 7.00 27.58 1.62
CA PRO A 3 6.36 26.75 0.60
C PRO A 3 4.83 26.83 0.68
N VAL A 4 4.16 26.46 -0.42
CA VAL A 4 2.69 26.30 -0.43
C VAL A 4 2.37 24.83 -0.25
N SER A 5 1.51 24.51 0.72
CA SER A 5 1.05 23.14 0.96
C SER A 5 -0.38 22.94 0.48
N PHE A 6 -0.64 21.77 -0.07
CA PHE A 6 -1.95 21.30 -0.51
C PHE A 6 -2.31 20.05 0.29
N PHE A 7 -3.59 19.98 0.66
CA PHE A 7 -4.16 18.86 1.38
C PHE A 7 -5.32 18.31 0.55
N LYS A 8 -5.32 17.01 0.30
CA LYS A 8 -6.37 16.33 -0.44
C LYS A 8 -6.87 15.13 0.34
N GLU A 9 -8.18 15.09 0.54
CA GLU A 9 -8.89 13.97 1.15
C GLU A 9 -9.74 13.26 0.10
N ILE A 10 -9.62 11.94 0.00
CA ILE A 10 -10.33 11.13 -0.98
C ILE A 10 -11.06 10.00 -0.25
N PRO A 11 -12.38 10.11 -0.03
CA PRO A 11 -13.20 9.01 0.44
C PRO A 11 -13.26 7.89 -0.60
N LEU A 12 -13.09 6.65 -0.15
CA LEU A 12 -13.15 5.44 -0.98
C LEU A 12 -14.28 4.53 -0.49
N GLU A 13 -15.21 4.18 -1.37
CA GLU A 13 -16.21 3.15 -1.12
C GLU A 13 -16.38 2.26 -2.36
N TYR A 14 -16.17 0.95 -2.21
CA TYR A 14 -16.37 -0.04 -3.27
C TYR A 14 -16.68 -1.43 -2.69
N PRO A 15 -17.27 -2.36 -3.47
CA PRO A 15 -17.52 -3.73 -3.01
C PRO A 15 -16.22 -4.41 -2.55
N HIS A 16 -16.22 -5.00 -1.36
CA HIS A 16 -15.01 -5.62 -0.83
C HIS A 16 -14.66 -6.87 -1.66
N PRO A 17 -13.43 -7.00 -2.20
CA PRO A 17 -13.07 -8.11 -3.10
C PRO A 17 -13.25 -9.52 -2.52
N LEU A 18 -13.28 -9.63 -1.19
CA LEU A 18 -13.44 -10.89 -0.47
C LEU A 18 -14.89 -11.17 -0.02
N ALA A 19 -15.83 -10.23 -0.15
CA ALA A 19 -17.15 -10.36 0.48
C ALA A 19 -18.04 -11.47 -0.11
N LYS A 20 -17.83 -11.85 -1.38
CA LYS A 20 -18.70 -12.79 -2.09
C LYS A 20 -18.45 -14.26 -1.76
N GLU A 21 -17.22 -14.63 -1.44
CA GLU A 21 -16.83 -16.04 -1.28
C GLU A 21 -16.81 -16.40 0.21
N SER A 22 -17.56 -17.44 0.60
CA SER A 22 -17.72 -17.84 2.01
C SER A 22 -16.41 -18.21 2.71
N LYS A 23 -15.43 -18.73 1.97
CA LYS A 23 -14.09 -19.07 2.51
C LYS A 23 -13.32 -17.88 3.07
N TYR A 24 -13.68 -16.64 2.70
CA TYR A 24 -13.04 -15.43 3.22
C TYR A 24 -13.78 -14.78 4.38
N ARG A 25 -14.83 -15.41 4.93
CA ARG A 25 -15.65 -14.83 6.01
C ARG A 25 -14.80 -14.29 7.16
N ASP A 26 -13.80 -15.04 7.59
CA ASP A 26 -12.94 -14.66 8.71
C ASP A 26 -11.90 -13.58 8.35
N TYR A 27 -11.71 -13.31 7.06
CA TYR A 27 -10.68 -12.45 6.48
C TYR A 27 -11.28 -11.19 5.81
N CYS A 28 -12.59 -10.99 5.93
CA CYS A 28 -13.32 -9.91 5.27
C CYS A 28 -13.97 -9.00 6.33
N PRO A 29 -13.69 -7.68 6.33
CA PRO A 29 -14.28 -6.74 7.29
C PRO A 29 -15.77 -6.48 7.05
N GLY A 30 -16.30 -6.73 5.85
CA GLY A 30 -17.71 -6.51 5.51
C GLY A 30 -17.96 -6.46 4.00
N GLU A 31 -19.18 -6.12 3.60
CA GLU A 31 -19.61 -6.12 2.19
C GLU A 31 -18.88 -5.09 1.32
N LYS A 32 -18.49 -3.96 1.91
CA LYS A 32 -17.82 -2.86 1.24
C LYS A 32 -16.51 -2.53 1.92
N PHE A 33 -15.51 -2.20 1.12
CA PHE A 33 -14.35 -1.48 1.61
C PHE A 33 -14.73 -0.01 1.80
N LYS A 34 -14.42 0.55 2.96
CA LYS A 34 -14.64 1.98 3.28
C LYS A 34 -13.39 2.58 3.91
N GLY A 35 -12.71 3.43 3.16
CA GLY A 35 -11.50 4.10 3.60
C GLY A 35 -11.45 5.56 3.19
N VAL A 36 -10.43 6.26 3.65
CA VAL A 36 -10.11 7.63 3.23
C VAL A 36 -8.61 7.72 3.00
N GLU A 37 -8.21 8.33 1.90
CA GLU A 37 -6.82 8.67 1.63
C GLU A 37 -6.57 10.14 1.86
N TYR A 38 -5.45 10.44 2.48
CA TYR A 38 -4.98 11.78 2.80
C TYR A 38 -3.66 12.00 2.10
N PHE A 39 -3.55 13.06 1.32
CA PHE A 39 -2.33 13.47 0.64
C PHE A 39 -1.96 14.88 1.07
N THR A 40 -0.75 15.03 1.59
CA THR A 40 -0.11 16.32 1.85
C THR A 40 1.02 16.49 0.85
N SER A 41 1.00 17.55 0.06
CA SER A 41 2.09 17.89 -0.84
C SER A 41 2.45 19.36 -0.73
N SER A 42 3.70 19.68 -1.02
CA SER A 42 4.18 21.06 -0.96
C SER A 42 4.93 21.41 -2.24
N VAL A 43 4.79 22.67 -2.67
CA VAL A 43 5.50 23.22 -3.83
C VAL A 43 6.34 24.42 -3.40
N ALA A 44 7.55 24.53 -3.96
CA ALA A 44 8.41 25.68 -3.74
C ALA A 44 7.87 26.92 -4.44
N ARG A 45 8.07 28.07 -3.79
CA ARG A 45 8.01 29.39 -4.44
C ARG A 45 9.40 29.74 -4.98
N PRO A 46 9.54 30.68 -5.93
CA PRO A 46 10.85 31.18 -6.35
C PRO A 46 11.70 31.58 -5.13
N GLY A 47 12.93 31.06 -5.06
CA GLY A 47 13.87 31.32 -3.96
C GLY A 47 13.69 30.45 -2.71
N VAL A 48 12.81 29.44 -2.74
CA VAL A 48 12.66 28.44 -1.68
C VAL A 48 13.32 27.13 -2.13
N THR A 49 14.35 26.69 -1.40
CA THR A 49 15.10 25.45 -1.69
C THR A 49 14.68 24.28 -0.81
N GLU A 50 14.11 24.55 0.37
CA GLU A 50 13.65 23.53 1.31
C GLU A 50 12.14 23.40 1.25
N ILE A 51 11.66 22.19 0.95
CA ILE A 51 10.25 21.84 0.90
C ILE A 51 10.04 20.67 1.85
N PRO A 52 9.01 20.70 2.72
CA PRO A 52 8.63 19.55 3.51
C PRO A 52 8.40 18.32 2.62
N PRO A 53 8.73 17.11 3.10
CA PRO A 53 8.43 15.90 2.37
C PRO A 53 6.91 15.77 2.18
N SER A 54 6.50 15.11 1.09
CA SER A 54 5.08 14.80 0.91
C SER A 54 4.67 13.69 1.88
N GLU A 55 3.42 13.71 2.30
CA GLU A 55 2.89 12.70 3.22
C GLU A 55 1.70 12.01 2.59
N TRP A 56 1.57 10.73 2.89
CA TRP A 56 0.39 9.95 2.56
C TRP A 56 -0.07 9.19 3.78
N ALA A 57 -1.37 9.30 4.06
CA ALA A 57 -2.02 8.51 5.08
C ALA A 57 -3.29 7.85 4.55
N ARG A 58 -3.66 6.71 5.13
CA ARG A 58 -4.90 6.01 4.80
C ARG A 58 -5.56 5.47 6.05
N ASP A 59 -6.81 5.85 6.24
CA ASP A 59 -7.70 5.19 7.20
C ASP A 59 -8.50 4.12 6.47
N CYS A 60 -8.49 2.88 6.96
CA CYS A 60 -9.20 1.78 6.33
C CYS A 60 -9.61 0.71 7.36
N PRO A 61 -10.42 -0.30 6.98
CA PRO A 61 -10.67 -1.45 7.82
C PRO A 61 -9.39 -2.25 8.08
N TRP A 62 -9.45 -3.19 9.02
CA TRP A 62 -8.38 -4.16 9.23
C TRP A 62 -8.06 -4.98 7.96
N MET A 63 -6.80 -5.41 7.82
CA MET A 63 -6.32 -6.12 6.63
C MET A 63 -6.58 -7.63 6.71
N PRO A 64 -6.84 -8.32 5.58
CA PRO A 64 -7.30 -9.71 5.59
C PRO A 64 -6.48 -10.67 6.46
N TRP A 65 -5.14 -10.59 6.42
CA TRP A 65 -4.24 -11.45 7.20
C TRP A 65 -4.35 -11.29 8.71
N MET A 66 -5.05 -10.28 9.22
CA MET A 66 -5.34 -10.13 10.64
C MET A 66 -6.47 -11.05 11.12
N LYS A 67 -7.29 -11.59 10.20
CA LYS A 67 -8.34 -12.58 10.46
C LYS A 67 -9.27 -12.22 11.65
N LEU A 68 -9.80 -11.00 11.68
CA LEU A 68 -10.61 -10.51 12.81
C LEU A 68 -12.09 -10.90 12.74
N GLY A 69 -12.54 -11.55 11.66
CA GLY A 69 -13.92 -11.98 11.51
C GLY A 69 -14.84 -10.94 10.87
N TYR A 70 -15.89 -11.43 10.22
CA TYR A 70 -16.82 -10.61 9.46
C TYR A 70 -17.54 -9.56 10.32
N GLY A 71 -17.53 -8.30 9.87
CA GLY A 71 -18.18 -7.19 10.57
C GLY A 71 -17.40 -6.64 11.77
N HIS A 72 -16.17 -7.13 12.03
CA HIS A 72 -15.36 -6.63 13.14
C HIS A 72 -15.01 -5.13 12.94
N PRO A 73 -15.20 -4.25 13.94
CA PRO A 73 -15.15 -2.80 13.77
C PRO A 73 -13.74 -2.21 13.73
N ALA A 74 -12.69 -3.03 13.92
CA ALA A 74 -11.31 -2.56 13.94
C ALA A 74 -10.93 -1.81 12.66
N ARG A 75 -10.13 -0.77 12.83
CA ARG A 75 -9.62 0.08 11.75
C ARG A 75 -8.12 0.23 11.88
N LEU A 76 -7.48 0.52 10.76
CA LEU A 76 -6.06 0.83 10.67
C LEU A 76 -5.88 2.22 10.08
N ARG A 77 -4.83 2.89 10.56
CA ARG A 77 -4.29 4.09 9.96
C ARG A 77 -2.87 3.80 9.53
N PHE A 78 -2.60 3.96 8.23
CA PHE A 78 -1.26 3.97 7.67
C PHE A 78 -0.80 5.42 7.58
N GLU A 79 0.42 5.71 8.01
CA GLU A 79 1.05 7.02 7.87
C GLU A 79 2.43 6.84 7.26
N THR A 80 2.74 7.64 6.25
CA THR A 80 3.98 7.53 5.52
C THR A 80 4.48 8.91 5.12
N THR A 81 5.80 9.03 5.08
CA THR A 81 6.51 10.18 4.53
C THR A 81 7.19 9.75 3.24
N ILE A 82 7.09 10.58 2.21
CA ILE A 82 7.60 10.32 0.88
C ILE A 82 8.89 11.13 0.70
N SER A 83 9.96 10.43 0.36
CA SER A 83 11.24 11.01 -0.04
C SER A 83 11.65 10.47 -1.41
N ARG A 84 12.41 11.26 -2.16
CA ARG A 84 13.04 10.86 -3.41
C ARG A 84 14.53 10.66 -3.15
N VAL A 85 15.10 9.67 -3.81
CA VAL A 85 16.53 9.35 -3.77
C VAL A 85 17.04 9.29 -5.19
N GLU A 86 18.34 9.56 -5.38
CA GLU A 86 18.95 9.59 -6.72
C GLU A 86 19.29 8.17 -7.22
N SER A 87 19.44 7.22 -6.29
CA SER A 87 19.79 5.83 -6.59
C SER A 87 19.05 4.85 -5.68
N PHE A 88 18.88 3.60 -6.13
CA PHE A 88 18.22 2.55 -5.36
C PHE A 88 18.99 2.22 -4.07
N GLU A 89 20.31 2.36 -4.10
CA GLU A 89 21.23 2.14 -2.99
C GLU A 89 21.05 3.10 -1.81
N GLU A 90 20.45 4.26 -2.04
CA GLU A 90 20.15 5.25 -0.99
C GLU A 90 18.93 4.88 -0.14
N LEU A 91 18.15 3.87 -0.56
CA LEU A 91 17.07 3.33 0.26
C LEU A 91 17.62 2.64 1.51
N HIS A 92 16.75 2.47 2.52
CA HIS A 92 17.15 1.79 3.76
C HIS A 92 17.72 0.39 3.43
N PRO A 93 18.90 -0.01 3.98
CA PRO A 93 19.58 -1.25 3.59
C PRO A 93 18.72 -2.51 3.72
N ASN A 94 17.85 -2.58 4.73
CA ASN A 94 16.91 -3.70 4.88
C ASN A 94 15.90 -3.79 3.71
N LEU A 95 15.47 -2.66 3.15
CA LEU A 95 14.57 -2.64 1.99
C LEU A 95 15.32 -3.07 0.73
N VAL A 96 16.51 -2.53 0.50
CA VAL A 96 17.40 -2.94 -0.61
C VAL A 96 17.63 -4.46 -0.58
N LYS A 97 17.98 -5.00 0.60
CA LYS A 97 18.16 -6.43 0.81
C LYS A 97 16.88 -7.23 0.54
N LEU A 98 15.74 -6.79 1.06
CA LEU A 98 14.46 -7.46 0.87
C LEU A 98 14.09 -7.55 -0.62
N VAL A 99 14.22 -6.44 -1.35
CA VAL A 99 13.93 -6.40 -2.79
C VAL A 99 14.85 -7.36 -3.54
N ARG A 100 16.17 -7.25 -3.36
CA ARG A 100 17.14 -8.13 -4.05
C ARG A 100 16.93 -9.62 -3.76
N GLU A 101 16.59 -9.97 -2.51
CA GLU A 101 16.42 -11.38 -2.11
C GLU A 101 15.05 -11.98 -2.46
N LYS A 102 14.00 -11.16 -2.62
CA LYS A 102 12.61 -11.65 -2.72
C LYS A 102 11.82 -11.14 -3.91
N LEU A 103 12.10 -9.92 -4.35
CA LEU A 103 11.34 -9.23 -5.40
C LEU A 103 12.28 -8.43 -6.32
N PRO A 104 13.29 -9.08 -6.96
CA PRO A 104 14.31 -8.37 -7.73
C PRO A 104 13.74 -7.56 -8.90
N ILE A 105 12.52 -7.89 -9.35
CA ILE A 105 11.80 -7.15 -10.39
C ILE A 105 11.52 -5.68 -10.03
N TYR A 106 11.57 -5.29 -8.75
CA TYR A 106 11.35 -3.92 -8.29
C TYR A 106 12.65 -3.14 -8.05
N GLU A 107 13.82 -3.73 -8.34
CA GLU A 107 15.09 -3.00 -8.27
C GLU A 107 15.21 -1.95 -9.39
N PHE A 108 14.58 -2.23 -10.53
CA PHE A 108 14.54 -1.33 -11.68
C PHE A 108 13.09 -1.02 -12.05
N ALA A 109 12.82 0.24 -12.38
CA ALA A 109 11.54 0.60 -12.96
C ALA A 109 11.42 -0.03 -14.36
N PRO A 110 10.25 -0.59 -14.72
CA PRO A 110 10.04 -1.08 -16.07
C PRO A 110 9.97 0.10 -17.07
N ASP A 111 10.47 -0.10 -18.29
CA ASP A 111 10.40 0.89 -19.37
C ASP A 111 8.93 1.15 -19.78
N GLU A 112 8.14 0.07 -19.83
CA GLU A 112 6.71 0.08 -20.11
C GLU A 112 6.00 -0.92 -19.17
N SER A 113 4.77 -0.61 -18.77
CA SER A 113 3.94 -1.52 -17.99
C SER A 113 2.48 -1.36 -18.35
N ASP A 114 1.86 -2.47 -18.73
CA ASP A 114 0.42 -2.64 -18.95
C ASP A 114 -0.26 -3.43 -17.82
N GLN A 115 0.50 -3.75 -16.77
CA GLN A 115 0.04 -4.61 -15.70
C GLN A 115 -1.13 -3.96 -14.95
N PRO A 116 -2.21 -4.71 -14.66
CA PRO A 116 -3.34 -4.17 -13.93
C PRO A 116 -2.92 -3.83 -12.50
N ASN A 117 -3.45 -2.73 -11.99
CA ASN A 117 -3.24 -2.35 -10.59
C ASN A 117 -3.69 -3.45 -9.63
N VAL A 118 -2.84 -3.79 -8.66
CA VAL A 118 -3.12 -4.78 -7.61
C VAL A 118 -3.15 -4.09 -6.25
N THR A 119 -4.15 -4.40 -5.44
CA THR A 119 -4.23 -3.97 -4.03
C THR A 119 -3.77 -5.09 -3.10
N SER A 120 -3.39 -4.77 -1.86
CA SER A 120 -3.02 -5.78 -0.85
C SER A 120 -4.13 -6.82 -0.62
N ILE A 121 -5.41 -6.42 -0.79
CA ILE A 121 -6.56 -7.32 -0.68
C ILE A 121 -6.63 -8.28 -1.88
N LEU A 122 -6.41 -7.78 -3.10
CA LEU A 122 -6.37 -8.61 -4.31
C LEU A 122 -5.16 -9.56 -4.31
N TYR A 123 -4.00 -9.09 -3.83
CA TYR A 123 -2.82 -9.92 -3.66
C TYR A 123 -3.07 -11.04 -2.65
N PHE A 124 -3.66 -10.71 -1.49
CA PHE A 124 -4.07 -11.71 -0.50
C PHE A 124 -5.07 -12.72 -1.09
N LYS A 125 -6.06 -12.26 -1.85
CA LYS A 125 -7.03 -13.12 -2.55
C LYS A 125 -6.33 -14.09 -3.50
N LYS A 126 -5.38 -13.60 -4.30
CA LYS A 126 -4.62 -14.39 -5.28
C LYS A 126 -3.82 -15.50 -4.60
N TYR A 127 -3.19 -15.20 -3.47
CA TYR A 127 -2.29 -16.12 -2.76
C TYR A 127 -2.88 -16.70 -1.46
N PHE A 128 -4.20 -16.77 -1.37
CA PHE A 128 -4.88 -17.23 -0.15
C PHE A 128 -4.48 -18.66 0.25
N ASP A 129 -4.35 -19.57 -0.71
CA ASP A 129 -3.97 -20.96 -0.41
C ASP A 129 -2.52 -21.05 0.09
N ALA A 130 -1.62 -20.21 -0.42
CA ALA A 130 -0.24 -20.10 0.08
C ALA A 130 -0.22 -19.56 1.51
N TYR A 131 -1.05 -18.56 1.81
CA TYR A 131 -1.27 -18.07 3.17
C TYR A 131 -1.77 -19.18 4.11
N LEU A 132 -2.73 -20.00 3.68
CA LEU A 132 -3.23 -21.13 4.48
C LEU A 132 -2.15 -22.21 4.74
N ARG A 133 -1.21 -22.39 3.82
CA ARG A 133 -0.05 -23.28 4.01
C ARG A 133 1.05 -22.67 4.90
N GLY A 134 0.91 -21.42 5.32
CA GLY A 134 1.94 -20.73 6.12
C GLY A 134 3.18 -20.35 5.31
N GLU A 135 3.04 -20.18 4.00
CA GLU A 135 4.15 -19.72 3.15
C GLU A 135 4.59 -18.31 3.55
N LYS A 136 5.88 -18.02 3.31
CA LYS A 136 6.46 -16.72 3.65
C LYS A 136 6.19 -15.72 2.53
N PHE A 137 5.53 -14.62 2.88
CA PHE A 137 5.27 -13.49 1.99
C PHE A 137 6.45 -12.50 1.97
N PRO A 138 6.61 -11.71 0.89
CA PRO A 138 5.84 -11.77 -0.36
C PRO A 138 6.14 -13.06 -1.13
N ILE A 139 5.17 -13.56 -1.90
CA ILE A 139 5.38 -14.70 -2.79
C ILE A 139 6.32 -14.21 -3.90
N PRO A 140 7.45 -14.90 -4.17
CA PRO A 140 8.39 -14.48 -5.20
C PRO A 140 7.70 -14.28 -6.54
N GLU A 141 7.98 -13.16 -7.18
CA GLU A 141 7.50 -12.87 -8.53
C GLU A 141 8.62 -13.23 -9.51
N THR A 142 8.38 -14.25 -10.33
CA THR A 142 9.25 -14.57 -11.47
C THR A 142 8.75 -13.79 -12.68
N THR A 143 9.67 -13.08 -13.33
CA THR A 143 9.46 -12.34 -14.59
C THR A 143 8.74 -13.14 -15.66
#